data_AF-A0A7V6T8Y8-F1
#
_entry.id   AF-A0A7V6T8Y8-F1
#
_cell.length_a   1.000
_cell.length_b   1.000
_cell.length_c   1.000
_cell.angle_alpha   90.00
_cell.angle_beta   90.00
_cell.angle_gamma   90.00
#
_symmetry.space_group_name_H-M   'P 1'
#
loop_
_entity.id
_entity.type
_entity.pdbx_description
1 polymer ?
#
loop_
_entity_poly.entity_id
_entity_poly.type
_entity_poly.pdbx_seq_one_letter_code
_entity_poly.pdbx_strand_id
1 'polypeptide(L)'
;DDYMILQRDLMVDGGLKPVSEEEVLAVRNKAAKALQAVFNKLGLPPITDEEVEAATVANGSKDMPLRDINEDLKAATEMMDRGITSLDVIKALAQSGFDDVAQNILNMLKQRIAGDYLHTSAVLDENFNIDSAVNNPNDYQGPGTGYRLSQQRWDEIKDIPIALKPEDFETKEGGN
;
A
#
# COMPACT_ATOMS: atom_id res chain seq x y z
N ASP A 1 0.79 12.91 8.81
CA ASP A 1 0.19 14.22 8.46
C ASP A 1 1.21 15.31 8.13
N ASP A 2 2.21 15.57 8.99
CA ASP A 2 3.22 16.62 8.73
C ASP A 2 3.87 16.51 7.34
N TYR A 3 4.18 15.30 6.89
CA TYR A 3 4.77 15.08 5.57
C TYR A 3 3.84 15.52 4.42
N MET A 4 2.51 15.39 4.57
CA MET A 4 1.56 15.88 3.55
C MET A 4 1.55 17.40 3.51
N ILE A 5 1.60 18.04 4.69
CA ILE A 5 1.68 19.50 4.82
C ILE A 5 2.97 20.01 4.17
N LEU A 6 4.12 19.36 4.41
CA LEU A 6 5.40 19.75 3.81
C LEU A 6 5.38 19.65 2.28
N GLN A 7 4.80 18.57 1.72
CA GLN A 7 4.65 18.43 0.26
C GLN A 7 3.81 19.57 -0.32
N ARG A 8 2.69 19.91 0.34
CA ARG A 8 1.82 21.02 -0.06
C ARG A 8 2.53 22.37 0.05
N ASP A 9 3.05 22.70 1.22
CA ASP A 9 3.58 24.05 1.50
C ASP A 9 4.79 24.41 0.63
N LEU A 10 5.61 23.41 0.27
CA LEU A 10 6.80 23.60 -0.57
C LEU A 10 6.54 23.35 -2.05
N MET A 11 5.33 22.90 -2.43
CA MET A 11 5.02 22.42 -3.78
C MET A 11 6.05 21.36 -4.25
N VAL A 12 6.33 20.39 -3.38
CA VAL A 12 7.29 19.30 -3.61
C VAL A 12 6.55 17.97 -3.60
N ASP A 13 6.83 17.13 -4.60
CA ASP A 13 6.37 15.75 -4.59
C ASP A 13 7.28 14.89 -3.70
N GLY A 14 6.76 14.45 -2.56
CA GLY A 14 7.42 13.52 -1.64
C GLY A 14 7.02 12.06 -1.88
N GLY A 15 6.26 11.78 -2.94
CA GLY A 15 5.86 10.43 -3.32
C GLY A 15 4.74 9.82 -2.47
N LEU A 16 4.08 10.60 -1.61
CA LEU A 16 2.95 10.16 -0.80
C LEU A 16 1.72 11.00 -1.06
N LYS A 17 0.54 10.51 -0.67
CA LYS A 17 -0.72 11.22 -0.78
C LYS A 17 -1.51 11.16 0.53
N PRO A 18 -2.38 12.14 0.79
CA PRO A 18 -3.39 12.02 1.83
C PRO A 18 -4.30 10.81 1.55
N VAL A 19 -4.81 10.19 2.61
CA VAL A 19 -5.75 9.06 2.54
C VAL A 19 -6.84 9.27 3.58
N SER A 20 -8.06 8.79 3.30
CA SER A 20 -9.12 8.80 4.29
C SER A 20 -8.98 7.63 5.28
N GLU A 21 -9.49 7.81 6.50
CA GLU A 21 -9.53 6.73 7.49
C GLU A 21 -10.34 5.54 6.98
N GLU A 22 -11.48 5.79 6.32
CA GLU A 22 -12.34 4.74 5.75
C GLU A 22 -11.60 3.87 4.73
N GLU A 23 -10.86 4.46 3.79
CA GLU A 23 -10.06 3.73 2.81
C GLU A 23 -8.95 2.91 3.48
N VAL A 24 -8.28 3.49 4.49
CA VAL A 24 -7.22 2.82 5.25
C VAL A 24 -7.76 1.62 5.99
N LEU A 25 -8.91 1.75 6.68
CA LEU A 25 -9.55 0.64 7.37
C LEU A 25 -9.98 -0.45 6.39
N ALA A 26 -10.59 -0.08 5.26
CA ALA A 26 -11.03 -1.04 4.25
C ALA A 26 -9.86 -1.85 3.66
N VAL A 27 -8.76 -1.20 3.29
CA VAL A 27 -7.59 -1.90 2.72
C VAL A 27 -6.88 -2.77 3.76
N ARG A 28 -6.79 -2.31 5.02
CA ARG A 28 -6.21 -3.10 6.11
C ARG A 28 -7.04 -4.34 6.44
N ASN A 29 -8.36 -4.20 6.53
CA ASN A 29 -9.26 -5.34 6.75
C ASN A 29 -9.15 -6.37 5.63
N LYS A 30 -9.15 -5.90 4.37
CA LYS A 30 -8.96 -6.77 3.20
C LYS A 30 -7.62 -7.51 3.24
N ALA A 31 -6.54 -6.81 3.57
CA ALA A 31 -5.21 -7.42 3.68
C ALA A 31 -5.15 -8.48 4.79
N ALA A 32 -5.70 -8.18 5.96
CA ALA A 32 -5.76 -9.13 7.08
C ALA A 32 -6.58 -10.38 6.74
N LYS A 33 -7.75 -10.23 6.11
CA LYS A 33 -8.58 -11.36 5.65
C LYS A 33 -7.90 -12.18 4.54
N ALA A 34 -7.20 -11.52 3.61
CA ALA A 34 -6.44 -12.22 2.59
C ALA A 34 -5.31 -13.07 3.20
N LEU A 35 -4.61 -12.54 4.19
CA LEU A 35 -3.56 -13.28 4.91
C LEU A 35 -4.13 -14.43 5.73
N GLN A 36 -5.25 -14.20 6.43
CA GLN A 36 -6.00 -15.24 7.14
C GLN A 36 -6.38 -16.40 6.21
N ALA A 37 -6.91 -16.09 5.02
CA ALA A 37 -7.26 -17.07 4.02
C ALA A 37 -6.04 -17.89 3.54
N VAL A 38 -4.91 -17.22 3.30
CA VAL A 38 -3.65 -17.90 2.94
C VAL A 38 -3.20 -18.84 4.04
N PHE A 39 -3.19 -18.40 5.29
CA PHE A 39 -2.78 -19.21 6.43
C PHE A 39 -3.67 -20.46 6.57
N ASN A 40 -4.98 -20.29 6.49
CA ASN A 40 -5.93 -21.40 6.52
C ASN A 40 -5.68 -22.40 5.38
N LYS A 41 -5.57 -21.94 4.13
CA LYS A 41 -5.36 -22.80 2.95
C LYS A 41 -4.02 -23.53 2.96
N LEU A 42 -2.97 -22.92 3.50
CA LEU A 42 -1.64 -23.54 3.56
C LEU A 42 -1.45 -24.41 4.81
N GLY A 43 -2.41 -24.43 5.74
CA GLY A 43 -2.33 -25.16 6.99
C GLY A 43 -1.32 -24.56 7.97
N LEU A 44 -1.23 -23.24 8.01
CA LEU A 44 -0.43 -22.48 8.97
C LEU A 44 -1.25 -22.19 10.24
N PRO A 45 -0.60 -21.83 11.38
CA PRO A 45 -1.28 -21.54 12.63
C PRO A 45 -2.35 -20.46 12.43
N PRO A 46 -3.60 -20.69 12.85
CA PRO A 46 -4.73 -19.89 12.44
C PRO A 46 -4.56 -18.40 12.76
N ILE A 47 -5.03 -17.54 11.87
CA ILE A 47 -5.27 -16.13 12.15
C ILE A 47 -6.75 -16.01 12.50
N THR A 48 -7.06 -15.57 13.70
CA THR A 48 -8.42 -15.44 14.22
C THR A 48 -9.11 -14.18 13.68
N ASP A 49 -10.44 -14.15 13.75
CA ASP A 49 -11.20 -12.94 13.40
C ASP A 49 -10.88 -11.78 14.36
N GLU A 50 -10.55 -12.08 15.62
CA GLU A 50 -10.08 -11.09 16.59
C GLU A 50 -8.78 -10.42 16.12
N GLU A 51 -7.82 -11.19 15.61
CA GLU A 51 -6.59 -10.65 15.03
C GLU A 51 -6.84 -9.84 13.76
N VAL A 52 -7.80 -10.25 12.93
CA VAL A 52 -8.19 -9.51 11.72
C VAL A 52 -8.78 -8.15 12.07
N GLU A 53 -9.70 -8.10 13.03
CA GLU A 53 -10.31 -6.85 13.49
C GLU A 53 -9.30 -5.96 14.21
N ALA A 54 -8.44 -6.53 15.07
CA ALA A 54 -7.35 -5.80 15.69
C ALA A 54 -6.39 -5.20 14.66
N ALA A 55 -5.94 -5.99 13.68
CA ALA A 55 -5.07 -5.52 12.60
C ALA A 55 -5.70 -4.40 11.76
N THR A 56 -7.03 -4.40 11.63
CA THR A 56 -7.77 -3.38 10.88
C THR A 56 -7.58 -2.00 11.50
N VAL A 57 -7.70 -1.88 12.83
CA VAL A 57 -7.69 -0.59 13.55
C VAL A 57 -6.37 -0.27 14.27
N ALA A 58 -5.47 -1.25 14.40
CA ALA A 58 -4.22 -1.11 15.16
C ALA A 58 -3.31 -0.02 14.61
N ASN A 59 -2.74 0.77 15.51
CA ASN A 59 -1.62 1.66 15.20
C ASN A 59 -0.30 0.89 15.20
N GLY A 60 -0.16 -0.12 16.07
CA GLY A 60 1.02 -0.98 16.10
C GLY A 60 0.81 -2.27 16.87
N SER A 61 1.90 -2.99 17.13
CA SER A 61 1.86 -4.33 17.73
C SER A 61 1.32 -4.36 19.18
N LYS A 62 1.22 -3.21 19.86
CA LYS A 62 0.62 -3.11 21.19
C LYS A 62 -0.91 -3.29 21.17
N ASP A 63 -1.50 -3.07 20.00
CA ASP A 63 -2.95 -3.18 19.78
C ASP A 63 -3.33 -4.57 19.20
N MET A 64 -2.36 -5.48 19.08
CA MET A 64 -2.54 -6.82 18.50
C MET A 64 -2.60 -7.90 19.59
N PRO A 65 -3.46 -8.92 19.44
CA PRO A 65 -3.42 -10.13 20.26
C PRO A 65 -2.05 -10.82 20.19
N LEU A 66 -1.67 -11.48 21.28
CA LEU A 66 -0.45 -12.28 21.31
C LEU A 66 -0.66 -13.59 20.53
N ARG A 67 0.33 -13.94 19.70
CA ARG A 67 0.40 -15.23 19.00
C ARG A 67 1.38 -16.18 19.69
N ASP A 68 1.21 -17.48 19.48
CA ASP A 68 2.20 -18.47 19.89
C ASP A 68 3.40 -18.43 18.93
N ILE A 69 4.46 -17.73 19.38
CA ILE A 69 5.69 -17.55 18.61
C ILE A 69 6.36 -18.90 18.29
N ASN A 70 6.28 -19.88 19.19
CA ASN A 70 6.91 -21.18 18.96
C ASN A 70 6.18 -21.96 17.87
N GLU A 71 4.84 -21.89 17.88
CA GLU A 71 4.01 -22.52 16.85
C GLU A 71 4.25 -21.88 15.47
N ASP A 72 4.30 -20.55 15.40
CA ASP A 72 4.57 -19.83 14.15
C ASP A 72 5.97 -20.13 13.60
N LEU A 73 7.01 -20.19 14.45
CA LEU A 73 8.38 -20.53 14.02
C LEU A 73 8.48 -21.96 13.49
N LYS A 74 7.79 -22.90 14.16
CA LYS A 74 7.73 -24.29 13.70
C LYS A 74 7.04 -24.39 12.35
N ALA A 75 5.87 -23.75 12.20
CA ALA A 75 5.12 -23.76 10.95
C ALA A 75 5.87 -23.08 9.81
N ALA A 76 6.60 -21.99 10.08
CA ALA A 76 7.45 -21.34 9.08
C ALA A 76 8.55 -22.28 8.58
N THR A 77 9.18 -23.05 9.46
CA THR A 77 10.19 -24.05 9.10
C THR A 77 9.56 -25.17 8.26
N GLU A 78 8.44 -25.73 8.71
CA GLU A 78 7.72 -26.78 7.98
C GLU A 78 7.22 -26.32 6.60
N MET A 79 6.79 -25.06 6.48
CA MET A 79 6.40 -24.45 5.21
C MET A 79 7.57 -24.43 4.21
N MET A 80 8.78 -24.11 4.69
CA MET A 80 10.00 -24.14 3.87
C MET A 80 10.37 -25.57 3.49
N ASP A 81 10.30 -26.52 4.42
CA ASP A 81 10.59 -27.93 4.16
C ASP A 81 9.62 -28.56 3.15
N ARG A 82 8.35 -28.13 3.16
CA ARG A 82 7.33 -28.49 2.16
C ARG A 82 7.58 -27.87 0.79
N GLY A 83 8.51 -26.93 0.66
CA GLY A 83 8.81 -26.23 -0.58
C GLY A 83 7.66 -25.34 -1.06
N ILE A 84 6.89 -24.75 -0.14
CA ILE A 84 5.80 -23.82 -0.49
C ILE A 84 6.38 -22.64 -1.27
N THR A 85 5.75 -22.33 -2.41
CA THR A 85 6.17 -21.26 -3.31
C THR A 85 5.13 -20.15 -3.37
N SER A 86 5.50 -19.04 -4.02
CA SER A 86 4.54 -17.96 -4.31
C SER A 86 3.35 -18.43 -5.16
N LEU A 87 3.48 -19.50 -5.95
CA LEU A 87 2.36 -20.07 -6.72
C LEU A 87 1.32 -20.71 -5.80
N ASP A 88 1.73 -21.30 -4.69
CA ASP A 88 0.82 -21.89 -3.71
C ASP A 88 0.05 -20.81 -2.96
N VAL A 89 0.71 -19.69 -2.65
CA VAL A 89 0.06 -18.49 -2.10
C VAL A 89 -0.97 -17.91 -3.08
N ILE A 90 -0.63 -17.79 -4.37
CA ILE A 90 -1.56 -17.31 -5.41
C ILE A 90 -2.79 -18.23 -5.49
N LYS A 91 -2.58 -19.56 -5.51
CA LYS A 91 -3.69 -20.52 -5.51
C LYS A 91 -4.55 -20.42 -4.26
N ALA A 92 -3.94 -20.26 -3.09
CA ALA A 92 -4.65 -20.09 -1.82
C ALA A 92 -5.55 -18.85 -1.82
N LEU A 93 -5.06 -17.72 -2.34
CA LEU A 93 -5.83 -16.48 -2.47
C LEU A 93 -7.00 -16.64 -3.46
N ALA A 94 -6.74 -17.15 -4.67
CA ALA A 94 -7.77 -17.35 -5.69
C ALA A 94 -8.87 -18.31 -5.21
N GLN A 95 -8.49 -19.44 -4.59
CA GLN A 95 -9.44 -20.40 -4.01
C GLN A 95 -10.23 -19.87 -2.81
N SER A 96 -9.85 -18.71 -2.29
CA SER A 96 -10.51 -18.04 -1.17
C SER A 96 -11.24 -16.76 -1.59
N GLY A 97 -11.37 -16.52 -2.90
CA GLY A 97 -12.11 -15.38 -3.45
C GLY A 97 -11.32 -14.06 -3.51
N PHE A 98 -10.01 -14.09 -3.28
CA PHE A 98 -9.12 -12.93 -3.43
C PHE A 98 -8.42 -12.95 -4.80
N ASP A 99 -9.20 -13.09 -5.87
CA ASP A 99 -8.69 -13.24 -7.25
C ASP A 99 -7.86 -12.03 -7.69
N ASP A 100 -8.25 -10.83 -7.27
CA ASP A 100 -7.53 -9.60 -7.56
C ASP A 100 -6.15 -9.56 -6.89
N VAL A 101 -6.07 -9.92 -5.61
CA VAL A 101 -4.79 -10.01 -4.88
C VAL A 101 -3.93 -11.14 -5.45
N ALA A 102 -4.53 -12.27 -5.79
CA ALA A 102 -3.85 -13.39 -6.43
C ALA A 102 -3.24 -12.96 -7.78
N GLN A 103 -4.01 -12.24 -8.60
CA GLN A 103 -3.56 -11.71 -9.88
C GLN A 103 -2.44 -10.68 -9.71
N ASN A 104 -2.50 -9.83 -8.68
CA ASN A 104 -1.46 -8.86 -8.38
C ASN A 104 -0.13 -9.53 -8.03
N ILE A 105 -0.14 -10.56 -7.19
CA ILE A 105 1.08 -11.32 -6.86
C ILE A 105 1.61 -12.04 -8.10
N LEU A 106 0.73 -12.64 -8.92
CA LEU A 106 1.14 -13.28 -10.16
C LEU A 106 1.81 -12.29 -11.12
N ASN A 107 1.26 -11.08 -11.25
CA ASN A 107 1.84 -10.03 -12.08
C ASN A 107 3.21 -9.58 -11.55
N MET A 108 3.40 -9.48 -10.23
CA MET A 108 4.72 -9.24 -9.63
C MET A 108 5.72 -10.34 -9.98
N LEU A 109 5.31 -11.62 -9.96
CA LEU A 109 6.20 -12.72 -10.31
C LEU A 109 6.58 -12.72 -11.80
N LYS A 110 5.66 -12.33 -12.68
CA LYS A 110 5.94 -12.20 -14.12
C LYS A 110 7.06 -11.19 -14.39
N GLN A 111 7.24 -10.18 -13.55
CA GLN A 111 8.35 -9.22 -13.68
C GLN A 111 9.73 -9.87 -13.52
N ARG A 112 9.84 -10.97 -12.76
CA ARG A 112 11.09 -11.74 -12.65
C ARG A 112 11.48 -12.43 -13.96
N ILE A 113 10.50 -12.69 -14.82
CA ILE A 113 10.70 -13.32 -16.13
C ILE A 113 11.02 -12.25 -17.17
N ALA A 114 10.28 -11.15 -17.17
CA ALA A 114 10.52 -10.03 -18.08
C ALA A 114 11.88 -9.37 -17.83
N GLY A 115 12.23 -9.17 -16.56
CA GLY A 115 13.51 -8.62 -16.15
C GLY A 115 13.62 -7.10 -16.27
N ASP A 116 12.63 -6.38 -16.83
CA ASP A 116 12.81 -4.92 -17.02
C ASP A 116 12.84 -4.15 -15.70
N TYR A 117 12.29 -4.70 -14.61
CA TYR A 117 12.38 -4.12 -13.27
C TYR A 117 13.79 -4.22 -12.65
N LEU A 118 14.74 -4.87 -13.34
CA LEU A 118 16.15 -4.89 -12.95
C LEU A 118 16.90 -3.63 -13.41
N HIS A 119 16.27 -2.81 -14.25
CA HIS A 119 16.85 -1.54 -14.67
C HIS A 119 16.90 -0.51 -13.54
N THR A 120 17.78 0.47 -13.70
CA THR A 120 18.02 1.51 -12.70
C THR A 120 16.74 2.25 -12.33
N SER A 121 16.48 2.33 -11.02
CA SER A 121 15.32 3.03 -10.43
C SER A 121 13.95 2.50 -10.88
N ALA A 122 13.86 1.24 -11.31
CA ALA A 122 12.59 0.68 -11.77
C ALA A 122 11.57 0.52 -10.63
N VAL A 123 10.37 1.05 -10.85
CA VAL A 123 9.15 0.86 -10.07
C VAL A 123 8.02 0.40 -10.99
N LEU A 124 6.92 -0.04 -10.41
CA LEU A 124 5.74 -0.51 -11.15
C LEU A 124 4.56 0.42 -10.87
N ASP A 125 3.82 0.78 -11.91
CA ASP A 125 2.54 1.47 -11.75
C ASP A 125 1.42 0.49 -11.32
N GLU A 126 0.20 1.00 -11.13
CA GLU A 126 -0.98 0.22 -10.74
C GLU A 126 -1.36 -0.90 -11.74
N ASN A 127 -0.90 -0.80 -12.98
CA ASN A 127 -1.12 -1.77 -14.05
C ASN A 127 0.09 -2.68 -14.29
N PHE A 128 1.10 -2.63 -13.42
CA PHE A 128 2.37 -3.35 -13.52
C PHE A 128 3.21 -2.96 -14.76
N ASN A 129 3.02 -1.76 -15.30
CA ASN A 129 3.96 -1.18 -16.25
C ASN A 129 5.19 -0.68 -15.50
N ILE A 130 6.34 -0.78 -16.14
CA ILE A 130 7.62 -0.40 -15.53
C ILE A 130 7.90 1.07 -15.80
N ASP A 131 8.22 1.81 -14.74
CA ASP A 131 8.75 3.17 -14.79
C ASP A 131 10.17 3.16 -14.21
N SER A 132 11.16 3.55 -15.00
CA SER A 132 12.58 3.42 -14.67
C SER A 132 13.40 4.56 -15.26
N ALA A 133 14.66 4.68 -14.87
CA ALA A 133 15.56 5.67 -15.46
C ALA A 133 15.85 5.43 -16.96
N VAL A 134 15.49 4.26 -17.52
CA VAL A 134 15.67 3.95 -18.94
C VAL A 134 14.57 4.58 -19.79
N ASN A 135 13.31 4.45 -19.38
CA ASN A 135 12.15 4.95 -20.13
C ASN A 135 11.59 6.27 -19.59
N ASN A 136 11.98 6.67 -18.39
CA ASN A 136 11.66 7.94 -17.76
C ASN A 136 12.93 8.58 -17.18
N PRO A 137 13.90 8.94 -18.04
CA PRO A 137 15.14 9.56 -17.60
C PRO A 137 14.88 10.95 -17.02
N ASN A 138 15.55 11.28 -15.92
CA ASN A 138 15.57 12.66 -15.43
C ASN A 138 16.33 13.56 -16.42
N ASP A 139 15.68 14.59 -16.93
CA ASP A 139 16.17 15.49 -17.97
C ASP A 139 16.40 16.93 -17.49
N TYR A 140 16.60 17.12 -16.18
CA TYR A 140 16.83 18.44 -15.59
C TYR A 140 18.05 19.18 -16.20
N GLN A 141 17.79 20.38 -16.72
CA GLN A 141 18.76 21.34 -17.27
C GLN A 141 18.59 22.76 -16.69
N GLY A 142 17.87 22.91 -15.58
CA GLY A 142 17.58 24.20 -14.95
C GLY A 142 16.08 24.53 -14.84
N PRO A 143 15.73 25.74 -14.38
CA PRO A 143 14.33 26.18 -14.28
C PRO A 143 13.56 26.00 -15.60
N GLY A 144 12.36 25.44 -15.53
CA GLY A 144 11.52 25.15 -16.70
C GLY A 144 11.75 23.79 -17.36
N THR A 145 12.73 23.01 -16.89
CA THR A 145 13.00 21.63 -17.34
C THR A 145 12.88 20.65 -16.17
N GLY A 146 13.01 19.33 -16.44
CA GLY A 146 12.92 18.29 -15.43
C GLY A 146 11.49 17.94 -15.04
N TYR A 147 11.38 17.03 -14.06
CA TYR A 147 10.12 16.72 -13.40
C TYR A 147 9.45 17.98 -12.84
N ARG A 148 8.15 18.10 -13.10
CA ARG A 148 7.26 19.10 -12.51
C ARG A 148 5.99 18.39 -12.11
N LEU A 149 5.43 18.77 -10.97
CA LEU A 149 4.12 18.31 -10.54
C LEU A 149 3.11 18.54 -11.66
N SER A 150 2.47 17.47 -12.11
CA SER A 150 1.31 17.58 -12.98
C SER A 150 0.15 18.23 -12.21
N GLN A 151 -0.80 18.83 -12.92
CA GLN A 151 -1.97 19.44 -12.29
C GLN A 151 -2.74 18.41 -11.43
N GLN A 152 -2.94 17.21 -11.97
CA GLN A 152 -3.59 16.11 -11.27
C GLN A 152 -2.86 15.74 -9.97
N ARG A 153 -1.53 15.54 -10.04
CA ARG A 153 -0.73 15.18 -8.86
C ARG A 153 -0.72 16.30 -7.83
N TRP A 154 -0.73 17.55 -8.27
CA TRP A 154 -0.81 18.70 -7.39
C TRP A 154 -2.16 18.81 -6.68
N ASP A 155 -3.25 18.47 -7.36
CA ASP A 155 -4.59 18.44 -6.76
C ASP A 155 -4.70 17.33 -5.70
N GLU A 156 -4.08 16.16 -5.92
CA GLU A 156 -3.96 15.12 -4.88
C GLU A 156 -3.18 15.57 -3.64
N ILE A 157 -2.06 16.28 -3.82
CA ILE A 157 -1.21 16.72 -2.69
C ILE A 157 -1.92 17.79 -1.84
N LYS A 158 -2.70 18.67 -2.47
CA LYS A 158 -3.41 19.75 -1.75
C LYS A 158 -4.67 19.28 -1.03
N ASP A 159 -5.25 18.15 -1.42
CA ASP A 159 -6.48 17.60 -0.85
C ASP A 159 -6.23 16.95 0.52
N ILE A 160 -5.78 17.77 1.47
CA ILE A 160 -5.44 17.34 2.82
C ILE A 160 -6.73 17.34 3.67
N PRO A 161 -7.09 16.23 4.36
CA PRO A 161 -8.36 16.10 5.10
C PRO A 161 -8.64 17.20 6.14
N ILE A 162 -7.61 17.77 6.75
CA ILE A 162 -7.73 18.82 7.77
C ILE A 162 -7.89 20.23 7.18
N ALA A 163 -7.86 20.38 5.85
CA ALA A 163 -7.99 21.68 5.20
C ALA A 163 -9.45 22.15 5.24
N LEU A 164 -9.69 23.29 5.89
CA LEU A 164 -10.98 23.96 5.89
C LEU A 164 -11.10 24.85 4.65
N LYS A 165 -12.29 24.88 4.04
CA LYS A 165 -12.55 25.76 2.90
C LYS A 165 -12.73 27.20 3.39
N PRO A 166 -12.17 28.21 2.70
CA PRO A 166 -12.36 29.62 3.07
C PRO A 166 -13.83 30.02 3.22
N GLU A 167 -14.72 29.44 2.42
CA GLU A 167 -16.16 29.72 2.42
C GLU A 167 -16.88 29.19 3.67
N ASP A 168 -16.32 28.16 4.33
CA ASP A 168 -16.87 27.61 5.57
C ASP A 168 -16.59 28.52 6.78
N PHE A 169 -15.70 29.50 6.61
CA PHE A 169 -15.49 30.58 7.58
C PHE A 169 -16.48 31.72 7.30
N GLU A 170 -17.75 31.55 7.68
CA GLU A 170 -18.67 32.69 7.71
C GLU A 170 -18.14 33.79 8.64
N THR A 171 -18.01 34.99 8.08
CA THR A 171 -17.63 36.23 8.77
C THR A 171 -18.55 36.51 9.95
N LYS A 172 -18.08 36.24 11.18
CA LYS A 172 -18.66 36.77 12.43
C LYS A 172 -18.43 38.29 12.62
N GLU A 173 -18.42 39.06 11.54
CA GLU A 173 -18.39 40.53 11.57
C GLU A 173 -19.49 41.07 10.67
N GLY A 174 -20.69 41.14 11.24
CA GLY A 174 -21.88 41.69 10.59
C GLY A 174 -22.97 41.97 11.61
N GLY A 175 -22.59 42.47 12.79
CA GLY A 175 -23.55 43.07 13.72
C GLY A 175 -24.02 44.41 13.16
N ASN A 176 -25.31 44.51 12.90
CA ASN A 176 -26.09 45.75 12.94
C ASN A 176 -27.23 45.54 13.94
#